data_AF-A0A6F9BMN8-F1
#
_entry.id   AF-A0A6F9BMN8-F1
#
_cell.length_a   1.000
_cell.length_b   1.000
_cell.length_c   1.000
_cell.angle_alpha   90.00
_cell.angle_beta   90.00
_cell.angle_gamma   90.00
#
_symmetry.space_group_name_H-M   'P 1'
#
loop_
_entity.id
_entity.type
_entity.pdbx_description
1 polymer ?
#
loop_
_entity_poly.entity_id
_entity_poly.type
_entity_poly.pdbx_seq_one_letter_code
_entity_poly.pdbx_strand_id
1 'polypeptide(L)'
;MDKYIAVTCCVLVDAVKDERSLKLTEVLKELKALNKSVEHNSVMLNTPSLDMEECCSLYALECFRAMVPHLTARNKQLQHKFAKSLRNPLISTSLDSCSLEEREKTVCQGCDSYPKDSQKWVQQLESLLQ
;
A
#
# COMPACT_ATOMS: atom_id res chain seq x y z
N MET A 1 -33.70 -16.82 32.90
CA MET A 1 -33.72 -15.99 31.68
C MET A 1 -32.42 -15.21 31.62
N ASP A 2 -31.43 -15.93 31.11
CA ASP A 2 -30.29 -15.54 30.27
C ASP A 2 -29.58 -14.20 30.51
N LYS A 3 -28.45 -14.31 31.23
CA LYS A 3 -27.32 -13.39 31.14
C LYS A 3 -26.62 -13.63 29.79
N TYR A 4 -27.00 -12.87 28.75
CA TYR A 4 -26.28 -12.92 27.48
C TYR A 4 -24.95 -12.14 27.56
N ILE A 5 -23.95 -12.78 26.98
CA ILE A 5 -22.52 -12.54 27.07
C ILE A 5 -22.15 -11.26 26.33
N ALA A 6 -21.73 -10.24 27.07
CA ALA A 6 -21.07 -9.05 26.52
C ALA A 6 -19.55 -9.27 26.48
N VAL A 7 -19.09 -10.27 25.73
CA VAL A 7 -17.66 -10.55 25.53
C VAL A 7 -17.44 -11.08 24.12
N THR A 8 -17.48 -10.20 23.10
CA THR A 8 -17.09 -10.62 21.73
C THR A 8 -16.51 -9.52 20.85
N CYS A 9 -16.36 -8.27 21.32
CA CYS A 9 -15.76 -7.21 20.49
C CYS A 9 -14.23 -7.17 20.57
N CYS A 10 -13.61 -7.36 21.74
CA CYS A 10 -12.15 -7.21 21.87
C CYS A 10 -11.37 -8.28 21.09
N VAL A 11 -11.81 -9.54 21.17
CA VAL A 11 -11.12 -10.67 20.52
C VAL A 11 -11.13 -10.55 18.99
N LEU A 12 -12.20 -10.00 18.41
CA LEU A 12 -12.31 -9.76 16.96
C LEU A 12 -11.42 -8.59 16.52
N VAL A 13 -11.36 -7.51 17.29
CA VAL A 13 -10.51 -6.36 16.99
C VAL A 13 -9.03 -6.75 17.02
N ASP A 14 -8.62 -7.53 18.03
CA ASP A 14 -7.25 -8.03 18.14
C ASP A 14 -6.89 -8.99 17.00
N ALA A 15 -7.79 -9.91 16.63
CA ALA A 15 -7.58 -10.82 15.50
C ALA A 15 -7.43 -10.07 14.16
N VAL A 16 -8.26 -9.06 13.91
CA VAL A 16 -8.20 -8.24 12.69
C VAL A 16 -6.95 -7.36 12.66
N LYS A 17 -6.46 -6.90 13.82
CA LYS A 17 -5.19 -6.15 13.92
C LYS A 17 -4.00 -7.06 13.63
N ASP A 18 -4.02 -8.29 14.13
CA ASP A 18 -2.99 -9.30 13.88
C ASP A 18 -2.94 -9.70 12.39
N GLU A 19 -4.11 -9.93 11.77
CA GLU A 19 -4.22 -10.24 10.34
C GLU A 19 -3.68 -9.10 9.44
N ARG A 20 -4.02 -7.84 9.77
CA ARG A 20 -3.49 -6.66 9.05
C ARG A 20 -1.97 -6.57 9.15
N SER A 21 -1.42 -6.74 10.34
CA SER A 21 0.03 -6.72 10.58
C SER A 21 0.77 -7.82 9.81
N LEU A 22 0.22 -9.04 9.83
CA LEU A 22 0.75 -10.17 9.08
C LEU A 22 0.72 -9.90 7.57
N LYS A 23 -0.39 -9.33 7.06
CA LYS A 23 -0.53 -9.04 5.64
C LYS A 23 0.43 -7.94 5.17
N LEU A 24 0.61 -6.88 5.96
CA LEU A 24 1.58 -5.83 5.68
C LEU A 24 3.02 -6.37 5.64
N THR A 25 3.35 -7.23 6.61
CA THR A 25 4.65 -7.91 6.67
C THR A 25 4.88 -8.80 5.44
N GLU A 26 3.86 -9.51 4.96
CA GLU A 26 3.94 -10.30 3.73
C GLU A 26 4.20 -9.42 2.50
N VAL A 27 3.45 -8.33 2.35
CA VAL A 27 3.62 -7.38 1.23
C VAL A 27 5.01 -6.76 1.23
N LEU A 28 5.54 -6.38 2.40
CA LEU A 28 6.90 -5.85 2.54
C LEU A 28 7.98 -6.88 2.16
N LYS A 29 7.78 -8.16 2.53
CA LYS A 29 8.70 -9.24 2.12
C LYS A 29 8.68 -9.44 0.61
N GLU A 30 7.49 -9.41 -0.01
CA GLU A 30 7.34 -9.52 -1.46
C GLU A 30 7.93 -8.32 -2.20
N LEU A 31 7.77 -7.10 -1.68
CA LEU A 31 8.39 -5.89 -2.21
C LEU A 31 9.91 -6.00 -2.21
N LYS A 32 10.50 -6.46 -1.10
CA LYS A 32 11.95 -6.69 -0.99
C LYS A 32 12.45 -7.76 -1.96
N ALA A 33 11.67 -8.81 -2.18
CA ALA A 33 12.00 -9.84 -3.17
C ALA A 33 11.90 -9.29 -4.61
N LEU A 34 10.86 -8.51 -4.90
CA LEU A 34 10.66 -7.87 -6.19
C LEU A 34 11.79 -6.89 -6.51
N ASN A 35 12.21 -6.07 -5.53
CA ASN A 35 13.27 -5.07 -5.68
C ASN A 35 14.57 -5.67 -6.22
N LYS A 36 14.95 -6.86 -5.73
CA LYS A 36 16.14 -7.60 -6.20
C LYS A 36 16.07 -8.01 -7.69
N SER A 37 14.87 -7.99 -8.27
CA SER A 37 14.62 -8.37 -9.66
C SER A 37 14.29 -7.18 -10.57
N VAL A 38 14.12 -5.97 -10.02
CA VAL A 38 13.81 -4.75 -10.79
C VAL A 38 15.08 -4.20 -11.45
N GLU A 39 14.99 -3.86 -12.72
CA GLU A 39 16.00 -3.14 -13.47
C GLU A 39 15.61 -1.67 -13.55
N HIS A 40 16.40 -0.79 -12.93
CA HIS A 40 16.09 0.64 -12.78
C HIS A 40 16.45 1.48 -14.02
N ASN A 41 16.66 0.86 -15.17
CA ASN A 41 17.47 1.45 -16.23
C ASN A 41 16.66 2.07 -17.38
N SER A 42 15.32 2.10 -17.31
CA SER A 42 14.54 2.48 -18.51
C SER A 42 13.09 2.95 -18.31
N VAL A 43 12.48 2.78 -17.13
CA VAL A 43 11.06 3.13 -16.95
C VAL A 43 10.92 4.37 -16.09
N MET A 44 10.11 5.31 -16.58
CA MET A 44 9.68 6.48 -15.85
C MET A 44 8.38 6.15 -15.10
N LEU A 45 8.51 5.85 -13.80
CA LEU A 45 7.37 5.52 -12.92
C LEU A 45 6.98 6.75 -12.12
N ASN A 46 5.71 7.10 -12.12
CA ASN A 46 5.18 8.12 -11.23
C ASN A 46 5.40 7.65 -9.78
N THR A 47 6.12 8.43 -9.00
CA THR A 47 6.58 8.05 -7.65
C THR A 47 6.07 9.08 -6.65
N PRO A 48 4.96 8.79 -5.94
CA PRO A 48 4.47 9.60 -4.84
C PRO A 48 5.56 9.89 -3.81
N SER A 49 5.62 11.13 -3.33
CA SER A 49 6.51 11.54 -2.24
C SER A 49 5.88 11.30 -0.87
N LEU A 50 6.72 11.09 0.14
CA LEU A 50 6.28 10.99 1.54
C LEU A 50 5.82 12.33 2.14
N ASP A 51 6.19 13.47 1.54
CA ASP A 51 5.72 14.80 1.94
C ASP A 51 4.28 15.09 1.46
N MET A 52 3.46 14.06 1.39
CA MET A 52 2.07 14.16 0.94
C MET A 52 1.18 14.73 2.06
N GLU A 53 0.13 15.44 1.65
CA GLU A 53 -0.88 15.95 2.58
C GLU A 53 -1.54 14.81 3.38
N GLU A 54 -1.98 15.14 4.60
CA GLU A 54 -2.76 14.22 5.42
C GLU A 54 -3.96 13.69 4.61
N CYS A 55 -4.27 12.40 4.78
CA CYS A 55 -5.35 11.69 4.06
C CYS A 55 -5.08 11.31 2.60
N CYS A 56 -3.89 11.56 2.05
CA CYS A 56 -3.55 11.16 0.67
C CYS A 56 -2.92 9.78 0.51
N SER A 57 -2.70 9.03 1.60
CA SER A 57 -2.06 7.70 1.59
C SER A 57 -2.73 6.70 0.65
N LEU A 58 -4.07 6.71 0.56
CA LEU A 58 -4.79 5.81 -0.35
C LEU A 58 -4.64 6.20 -1.82
N TYR A 59 -4.65 7.50 -2.12
CA TYR A 59 -4.40 7.99 -3.48
C TYR A 59 -2.97 7.68 -3.93
N ALA A 60 -1.99 7.83 -3.02
CA ALA A 60 -0.61 7.42 -3.26
C ALA A 60 -0.52 5.90 -3.51
N LEU A 61 -1.18 5.08 -2.69
CA LEU A 61 -1.23 3.63 -2.85
C LEU A 61 -1.84 3.22 -4.20
N GLU A 62 -2.89 3.89 -4.65
CA GLU A 62 -3.49 3.66 -5.97
C GLU A 62 -2.52 3.99 -7.11
N CYS A 63 -1.77 5.09 -6.99
CA CYS A 63 -0.72 5.43 -7.93
C CYS A 63 0.37 4.34 -7.96
N PHE A 64 0.85 3.88 -6.81
CA PHE A 64 1.79 2.76 -6.74
C PHE A 64 1.21 1.49 -7.39
N ARG A 65 -0.04 1.12 -7.09
CA ARG A 65 -0.71 -0.05 -7.69
C ARG A 65 -0.78 0.04 -9.22
N ALA A 66 -1.02 1.24 -9.77
CA ALA A 66 -1.02 1.48 -11.20
C ALA A 66 0.37 1.34 -11.82
N MET A 67 1.43 1.65 -11.07
CA MET A 67 2.82 1.57 -11.53
C MET A 67 3.42 0.15 -11.46
N VAL A 68 2.89 -0.76 -10.62
CA VAL A 68 3.44 -2.13 -10.49
C VAL A 68 3.61 -2.85 -11.84
N PRO A 69 2.63 -2.87 -12.77
CA PRO A 69 2.78 -3.53 -14.08
C PRO A 69 3.87 -2.93 -14.97
N HIS A 70 4.19 -1.65 -14.76
CA HIS A 70 5.19 -0.93 -15.54
C HIS A 70 6.63 -1.20 -15.06
N LEU A 71 6.81 -1.86 -13.91
CA LEU A 71 8.14 -2.27 -13.45
C LEU A 71 8.82 -3.21 -14.46
N THR A 72 10.07 -2.91 -14.79
CA THR A 72 10.96 -3.83 -15.50
C THR A 72 11.53 -4.83 -14.50
N ALA A 73 10.73 -5.84 -14.13
CA ALA A 73 11.18 -6.95 -13.31
C ALA A 73 11.63 -8.15 -14.18
N ARG A 74 12.81 -8.71 -13.88
CA ARG A 74 13.28 -9.98 -14.45
C ARG A 74 12.35 -11.13 -14.11
N ASN A 75 11.79 -11.11 -12.90
CA ASN A 75 10.87 -12.12 -12.42
C ASN A 75 9.41 -11.62 -12.52
N LYS A 76 8.76 -11.91 -13.64
CA LYS A 76 7.35 -11.54 -13.90
C LYS A 76 6.36 -12.22 -12.96
N GLN A 77 6.67 -13.42 -12.47
CA GLN A 77 5.82 -14.09 -11.48
C GLN A 77 5.82 -13.35 -10.14
N LEU A 78 6.98 -12.89 -9.67
CA LEU A 78 7.07 -12.05 -8.47
C LEU A 78 6.34 -10.72 -8.63
N GLN A 79 6.50 -10.07 -9.80
CA GLN A 79 5.77 -8.84 -10.12
C GLN A 79 4.25 -9.04 -10.05
N HIS A 80 3.74 -10.12 -10.63
CA HIS A 80 2.30 -10.44 -10.59
C HIS A 80 1.82 -10.78 -9.17
N LYS A 81 2.60 -11.58 -8.42
CA LYS A 81 2.30 -11.92 -7.03
C LYS A 81 2.18 -10.65 -6.17
N PHE A 82 3.18 -9.78 -6.28
CA PHE A 82 3.21 -8.51 -5.57
C PHE A 82 2.03 -7.60 -5.94
N ALA A 83 1.73 -7.48 -7.24
CA ALA A 83 0.57 -6.71 -7.71
C ALA A 83 -0.76 -7.19 -7.09
N LYS A 84 -0.94 -8.51 -6.99
CA LYS A 84 -2.12 -9.10 -6.35
C LYS A 84 -2.15 -8.84 -4.85
N SER A 85 -1.00 -8.97 -4.19
CA SER A 85 -0.87 -8.78 -2.74
C SER A 85 -1.11 -7.33 -2.32
N LEU A 86 -0.57 -6.36 -3.08
CA LEU A 86 -0.74 -4.93 -2.84
C LEU A 86 -2.20 -4.46 -3.03
N ARG A 87 -2.99 -5.17 -3.85
CA ARG A 87 -4.44 -4.92 -4.04
C ARG A 87 -5.32 -5.52 -2.94
N ASN A 88 -4.74 -6.22 -1.96
CA ASN A 88 -5.52 -6.76 -0.86
C ASN A 88 -6.19 -5.61 -0.06
N PRO A 89 -7.50 -5.69 0.23
CA PRO A 89 -8.22 -4.65 0.98
C PRO A 89 -7.62 -4.33 2.34
N LEU A 90 -7.00 -5.30 3.02
CA LEU A 90 -6.34 -5.11 4.31
C LEU A 90 -5.21 -4.07 4.23
N ILE A 91 -4.56 -3.93 3.07
CA ILE A 91 -3.54 -2.90 2.84
C ILE A 91 -4.15 -1.51 2.73
N SER A 92 -5.31 -1.38 2.07
CA SER A 92 -6.03 -0.11 2.05
C SER A 92 -6.48 0.26 3.47
N THR A 93 -7.07 -0.69 4.21
CA THR A 93 -7.56 -0.46 5.58
C THR A 93 -6.43 -0.20 6.58
N SER A 94 -5.20 -0.67 6.34
CA SER A 94 -4.05 -0.33 7.21
C SER A 94 -3.52 1.07 6.98
N LEU A 95 -3.74 1.65 5.80
CA LEU A 95 -3.30 3.00 5.42
C LEU A 95 -4.41 4.06 5.58
N ASP A 96 -5.61 3.61 5.90
CA ASP A 96 -6.78 4.44 6.07
C ASP A 96 -6.84 5.02 7.49
N SER A 97 -6.36 6.25 7.63
CA SER A 97 -6.39 6.99 8.89
C SER A 97 -7.44 8.10 8.92
N CYS A 98 -8.19 8.32 7.83
CA CYS A 98 -9.02 9.50 7.67
C CYS A 98 -10.50 9.18 7.54
N SER A 99 -11.31 10.00 8.18
CA SER A 99 -12.76 9.97 8.08
C SER A 99 -13.23 10.31 6.64
N LEU A 100 -14.48 9.95 6.34
CA LEU A 100 -15.13 10.31 5.08
C LEU A 100 -15.14 11.83 4.86
N GLU A 101 -15.43 12.61 5.91
CA GLU A 101 -15.49 14.06 5.83
C GLU A 101 -14.13 14.70 5.51
N GLU A 102 -13.05 14.19 6.11
CA GLU A 102 -11.69 14.66 5.83
C GLU A 102 -11.32 14.39 4.36
N ARG A 103 -11.65 13.20 3.85
CA ARG A 103 -11.37 12.84 2.45
C ARG A 103 -12.10 13.69 1.43
N GLU A 104 -13.33 14.10 1.73
CA GLU A 104 -14.11 14.96 0.83
C GLU A 104 -13.55 16.39 0.77
N LYS A 105 -12.86 16.82 1.82
CA LYS A 105 -12.25 18.16 1.91
C LYS A 105 -10.80 18.20 1.42
N THR A 106 -10.07 17.08 1.52
CA THR A 106 -8.67 16.99 1.08
C THR A 106 -8.59 16.89 -0.45
N VAL A 107 -7.69 17.67 -1.06
CA VAL A 107 -7.40 17.61 -2.49
C VAL A 107 -6.06 16.94 -2.70
N CYS A 108 -6.07 15.64 -2.98
CA CYS A 108 -4.84 14.89 -3.24
C CYS A 108 -4.32 15.10 -4.67
N GLN A 109 -3.00 15.12 -4.79
CA GLN A 109 -2.29 15.14 -6.07
C GLN A 109 -2.63 13.90 -6.91
N GLY A 110 -2.94 14.12 -8.19
CA GLY A 110 -3.18 13.04 -9.15
C GLY A 110 -1.89 12.29 -9.49
N CYS A 111 -1.99 11.01 -9.84
CA CYS A 111 -0.82 10.15 -10.07
C CYS A 111 0.16 10.72 -11.11
N ASP A 112 -0.35 11.37 -12.17
CA ASP A 112 0.47 11.96 -13.23
C ASP A 112 1.22 13.24 -12.83
N SER A 113 0.91 13.81 -11.67
CA SER A 113 1.61 14.98 -11.13
C SER A 113 2.88 14.62 -10.35
N TYR A 114 3.05 13.35 -9.98
CA TYR A 114 4.22 12.90 -9.24
C TYR A 114 5.48 12.83 -10.11
N PRO A 115 6.66 13.06 -9.52
CA PRO A 115 7.92 12.94 -10.23
C PRO A 115 8.12 11.51 -10.74
N LYS A 116 8.77 11.42 -11.90
CA LYS A 116 9.07 10.13 -12.52
C LYS A 116 10.43 9.62 -12.07
N ASP A 117 10.45 8.76 -11.06
CA ASP A 117 11.68 8.24 -10.45
C ASP A 117 11.54 6.75 -10.11
N SER A 118 12.00 5.88 -11.01
CA SER A 118 12.00 4.43 -10.80
C SER A 118 13.07 3.94 -9.83
N GLN A 119 14.07 4.76 -9.50
CA GLN A 119 15.09 4.40 -8.51
C GLN A 119 14.51 4.49 -7.10
N LYS A 120 13.71 5.53 -6.83
CA LYS A 120 13.07 5.74 -5.53
C LYS A 120 11.73 5.04 -5.37
N TRP A 121 11.12 4.57 -6.47
CA TRP A 121 9.78 3.98 -6.45
C TRP A 121 9.58 2.91 -5.36
N VAL A 122 10.51 1.95 -5.26
CA VAL A 122 10.43 0.88 -4.26
C VAL A 122 10.58 1.43 -2.84
N GLN A 123 11.50 2.37 -2.64
CA GLN A 123 11.75 2.96 -1.33
C GLN A 123 10.55 3.75 -0.83
N GLN A 124 9.93 4.55 -1.70
CA GLN A 124 8.74 5.34 -1.35
C GLN A 124 7.54 4.43 -1.06
N LEU A 125 7.37 3.33 -1.80
CA LEU A 125 6.33 2.36 -1.50
C LEU A 125 6.58 1.63 -0.17
N GLU A 126 7.83 1.27 0.13
CA GLU A 126 8.17 0.68 1.43
C GLU A 126 7.85 1.64 2.57
N SER A 127 8.20 2.91 2.44
CA SER A 127 7.89 3.94 3.44
C SER A 127 6.40 4.24 3.57
N LEU A 128 5.62 4.18 2.48
CA LEU A 128 4.16 4.29 2.58
C LEU A 128 3.54 3.13 3.38
N LEU A 129 4.14 1.94 3.29
CA LEU A 129 3.65 0.71 3.93
C LEU A 129 4.18 0.50 5.36
N GLN A 130 4.94 1.43 5.93
CA GLN A 130 5.54 1.34 7.27
C GLN A 130 5.00 2.44 8.18
#